data_AF-A0A4Q2JH68-F1
#
_entry.id   AF-A0A4Q2JH68-F1
#
_cell.length_a   1.000
_cell.length_b   1.000
_cell.length_c   1.000
_cell.angle_alpha   90.00
_cell.angle_beta   90.00
_cell.angle_gamma   90.00
#
_symmetry.space_group_name_H-M   'P 1'
#
loop_
_entity.id
_entity.type
_entity.pdbx_description
1 polymer ?
#
loop_
_entity_poly.entity_id
_entity_poly.type
_entity_poly.pdbx_seq_one_letter_code
_entity_poly.pdbx_strand_id
1 'polypeptide(L)'
;MEEGGDMGELDPRQVRTRTALHRAVLETVERTPLADVSVAAIARAAGISRDTFYRHAASVAEVLATALAERLDAAVAEFATFEGPARERFERGEHRLFAHVAQHRAVYLNAMAPGLAEPVRGVLVGRIEQALAEYLDTHPDVAPIAAGHLSRAEHHALYAAYGAAGTVGVIEHWLRAGAVGDADDIARSTLAVSAPWWWAD
;
A
#
# COMPACT_ATOMS: atom_id res chain seq x y z
N MET A 1 -29.32 -10.23 -33.72
CA MET A 1 -28.00 -9.58 -33.74
C MET A 1 -28.06 -8.53 -32.63
N GLU A 2 -27.94 -9.00 -31.40
CA GLU A 2 -26.69 -9.06 -30.61
C GLU A 2 -26.39 -7.67 -30.03
N GLU A 3 -26.88 -7.43 -28.80
CA GLU A 3 -26.10 -7.55 -27.55
C GLU A 3 -25.09 -6.41 -27.39
N GLY A 4 -25.59 -5.26 -26.90
CA GLY A 4 -24.78 -4.24 -26.24
C GLY A 4 -24.79 -4.51 -24.75
N GLY A 5 -23.86 -5.35 -24.27
CA GLY A 5 -23.63 -5.59 -22.86
C GLY A 5 -23.07 -4.34 -22.18
N ASP A 6 -23.80 -3.89 -21.16
CA ASP A 6 -23.44 -2.82 -20.24
C ASP A 6 -22.12 -3.13 -19.50
N MET A 7 -21.03 -2.47 -19.90
CA MET A 7 -19.78 -2.42 -19.15
C MET A 7 -19.71 -1.08 -18.41
N GLY A 8 -19.93 -1.08 -17.10
CA GLY A 8 -19.47 0.07 -16.30
C GLY A 8 -19.99 0.27 -14.89
N GLU A 9 -21.05 -0.39 -14.43
CA GLU A 9 -21.54 -0.22 -13.05
C GLU A 9 -21.28 -1.47 -12.22
N LEU A 10 -20.33 -1.40 -11.28
CA LEU A 10 -20.05 -2.48 -10.32
C LEU A 10 -21.36 -2.89 -9.63
N ASP A 11 -21.77 -4.15 -9.75
CA ASP A 11 -22.99 -4.67 -9.12
C ASP A 11 -23.04 -4.24 -7.65
N PRO A 12 -24.09 -3.50 -7.21
CA PRO A 12 -24.25 -3.06 -5.83
C PRO A 12 -24.13 -4.18 -4.79
N ARG A 13 -24.37 -5.45 -5.17
CA ARG A 13 -24.15 -6.62 -4.30
C ARG A 13 -22.66 -6.92 -4.11
N GLN A 14 -21.85 -6.78 -5.15
CA GLN A 14 -20.39 -6.97 -5.07
C GLN A 14 -19.74 -5.91 -4.19
N VAL A 15 -20.13 -4.64 -4.37
CA VAL A 15 -19.63 -3.53 -3.53
C VAL A 15 -19.97 -3.77 -2.06
N ARG A 16 -21.23 -4.09 -1.75
CA ARG A 16 -21.65 -4.40 -0.37
C ARG A 16 -20.87 -5.56 0.24
N THR A 17 -20.63 -6.62 -0.54
CA THR A 17 -19.88 -7.79 -0.06
C THR A 17 -18.43 -7.45 0.21
N ARG A 18 -17.78 -6.70 -0.69
CA ARG A 18 -16.40 -6.22 -0.52
C ARG A 18 -16.28 -5.34 0.73
N THR A 19 -17.18 -4.38 0.91
CA THR A 19 -17.20 -3.51 2.09
C THR A 19 -17.37 -4.31 3.39
N ALA A 20 -18.26 -5.30 3.40
CA ALA A 20 -18.47 -6.17 4.56
C ALA A 20 -17.23 -7.02 4.88
N LEU A 21 -16.55 -7.57 3.87
CA LEU A 21 -15.31 -8.32 4.00
C LEU A 21 -14.16 -7.45 4.53
N HIS A 22 -13.95 -6.26 3.94
CA HIS A 22 -12.91 -5.32 4.36
C HIS A 22 -13.10 -4.89 5.82
N ARG A 23 -14.34 -4.58 6.23
CA ARG A 23 -14.66 -4.26 7.62
C ARG A 23 -14.36 -5.45 8.54
N ALA A 24 -14.87 -6.63 8.21
CA ALA A 24 -14.72 -7.82 9.03
C ALA A 24 -13.26 -8.24 9.23
N VAL A 25 -12.43 -8.19 8.17
CA VAL A 25 -11.02 -8.58 8.28
C VAL A 25 -10.23 -7.58 9.13
N LEU A 26 -10.45 -6.28 8.97
CA LEU A 26 -9.71 -5.27 9.72
C LEU A 26 -10.08 -5.29 11.20
N GLU A 27 -11.36 -5.33 11.54
CA GLU A 27 -11.80 -5.44 12.94
C GLU A 27 -11.31 -6.75 13.61
N THR A 28 -11.13 -7.82 12.84
CA THR A 28 -10.64 -9.10 13.37
C THR A 28 -9.13 -9.05 13.55
N VAL A 29 -8.38 -8.65 12.53
CA VAL A 29 -6.91 -8.61 12.55
C VAL A 29 -6.40 -7.49 13.47
N GLU A 30 -7.18 -6.47 13.78
CA GLU A 30 -6.82 -5.49 14.82
C GLU A 30 -6.64 -6.14 16.21
N ARG A 31 -7.34 -7.24 16.49
CA ARG A 31 -7.36 -7.90 17.80
C ARG A 31 -6.70 -9.28 17.82
N THR A 32 -6.53 -9.90 16.67
CA THR A 32 -6.08 -11.29 16.54
C THR A 32 -4.97 -11.38 15.49
N PRO A 33 -3.84 -12.05 15.77
CA PRO A 33 -2.80 -12.30 14.78
C PRO A 33 -3.38 -12.94 13.52
N LEU A 34 -2.98 -12.46 12.34
CA LEU A 34 -3.48 -12.91 11.04
C LEU A 34 -3.35 -14.43 10.85
N ALA A 35 -2.26 -15.01 11.37
CA ALA A 35 -2.01 -16.46 11.32
C ALA A 35 -3.09 -17.29 12.04
N ASP A 36 -3.79 -16.70 13.01
CA ASP A 36 -4.83 -17.35 13.80
C ASP A 36 -6.25 -17.07 13.26
N VAL A 37 -6.37 -16.24 12.22
CA VAL A 37 -7.67 -15.85 11.64
C VAL A 37 -8.10 -16.83 10.55
N SER A 38 -9.23 -17.49 10.77
CA SER A 38 -9.81 -18.41 9.78
C SER A 38 -10.77 -17.73 8.79
N VAL A 39 -10.84 -18.26 7.56
CA VAL A 39 -11.86 -17.88 6.56
C VAL A 39 -13.28 -17.97 7.12
N ALA A 40 -13.57 -19.00 7.93
CA ALA A 40 -14.89 -19.18 8.53
C ALA A 40 -15.23 -18.09 9.56
N ALA A 41 -14.24 -17.57 10.29
CA ALA A 41 -14.44 -16.44 11.20
C ALA A 41 -14.77 -15.16 10.40
N ILE A 42 -14.01 -14.87 9.34
CA ILE A 42 -14.24 -13.68 8.49
C ILE A 42 -15.57 -13.75 7.76
N ALA A 43 -15.90 -14.89 7.13
CA ALA A 43 -17.17 -15.07 6.42
C ALA A 43 -18.37 -14.84 7.35
N ARG A 44 -18.31 -15.36 8.59
CA ARG A 44 -19.34 -15.15 9.62
C ARG A 44 -19.45 -13.69 10.03
N ALA A 45 -18.32 -13.03 10.29
CA ALA A 45 -18.28 -11.62 10.68
C ALA A 45 -18.76 -10.68 9.56
N ALA A 46 -18.56 -11.06 8.30
CA ALA A 46 -19.06 -10.36 7.11
C ALA A 46 -20.52 -10.71 6.74
N GLY A 47 -21.14 -11.71 7.39
CA GLY A 47 -22.50 -12.13 7.09
C GLY A 47 -22.66 -12.87 5.76
N ILE A 48 -21.63 -13.60 5.32
CA ILE A 48 -21.61 -14.34 4.04
C ILE A 48 -21.27 -15.82 4.23
N SER A 49 -21.53 -16.63 3.19
CA SER A 49 -21.07 -18.03 3.15
C SER A 49 -19.58 -18.14 2.81
N ARG A 50 -18.97 -19.29 3.13
CA ARG A 50 -17.59 -19.60 2.71
C ARG A 50 -17.44 -19.67 1.20
N ASP A 51 -18.46 -20.16 0.50
CA ASP A 51 -18.51 -20.17 -0.96
C ASP A 51 -18.44 -18.74 -1.53
N THR A 52 -19.23 -17.82 -0.97
CA THR A 52 -19.16 -16.39 -1.35
C THR A 52 -17.79 -15.79 -1.05
N PHE A 53 -17.16 -16.13 0.08
CA PHE A 53 -15.80 -15.67 0.39
C PHE A 53 -14.82 -16.05 -0.73
N TYR A 54 -14.79 -17.32 -1.14
CA TYR A 54 -13.83 -17.81 -2.14
C TYR A 54 -14.08 -17.28 -3.55
N ARG A 55 -15.24 -16.69 -3.83
CA ARG A 55 -15.47 -15.93 -5.06
C ARG A 55 -14.80 -14.55 -5.06
N HIS A 56 -14.39 -14.05 -3.90
CA HIS A 56 -13.80 -12.72 -3.74
C HIS A 56 -12.31 -12.75 -3.40
N ALA A 57 -11.82 -13.78 -2.72
CA ALA A 57 -10.40 -13.88 -2.33
C ALA A 57 -9.99 -15.35 -2.09
N ALA A 58 -8.72 -15.66 -2.34
CA ALA A 58 -8.16 -16.97 -2.07
C ALA A 58 -7.73 -17.13 -0.60
N SER A 59 -7.47 -16.04 0.12
CA SER A 59 -7.04 -16.08 1.53
C SER A 59 -7.52 -14.89 2.36
N VAL A 60 -7.45 -15.02 3.69
CA VAL A 60 -7.70 -13.88 4.62
C VAL A 60 -6.64 -12.79 4.43
N ALA A 61 -5.39 -13.18 4.16
CA ALA A 61 -4.29 -12.24 3.90
C ALA A 61 -4.56 -11.39 2.66
N GLU A 62 -5.13 -11.96 1.60
CA GLU A 62 -5.55 -11.20 0.41
C GLU A 62 -6.66 -10.21 0.72
N VAL A 63 -7.70 -10.60 1.45
CA VAL A 63 -8.78 -9.66 1.86
C VAL A 63 -8.23 -8.53 2.72
N LEU A 64 -7.28 -8.84 3.61
CA LEU A 64 -6.61 -7.83 4.42
C LEU A 64 -5.80 -6.88 3.54
N ALA A 65 -5.02 -7.41 2.61
CA ALA A 65 -4.20 -6.65 1.70
C ALA A 65 -5.04 -5.69 0.84
N THR A 66 -6.17 -6.16 0.28
CA THR A 66 -7.07 -5.29 -0.49
C THR A 66 -7.75 -4.22 0.38
N ALA A 67 -8.08 -4.55 1.63
CA ALA A 67 -8.68 -3.60 2.58
C ALA A 67 -7.70 -2.50 3.02
N LEU A 68 -6.41 -2.84 3.15
CA LEU A 68 -5.33 -1.89 3.43
C LEU A 68 -4.98 -1.07 2.17
N ALA A 69 -4.96 -1.68 0.99
CA ALA A 69 -4.74 -1.00 -0.28
C ALA A 69 -5.74 0.15 -0.47
N GLU A 70 -7.04 -0.10 -0.28
CA GLU A 70 -8.10 0.92 -0.44
C GLU A 70 -7.91 2.11 0.52
N ARG A 71 -7.40 1.86 1.73
CA ARG A 71 -7.12 2.92 2.71
C ARG A 71 -5.81 3.65 2.42
N LEU A 72 -4.80 2.92 1.96
CA LEU A 72 -3.52 3.48 1.56
C LEU A 72 -3.71 4.42 0.36
N ASP A 73 -4.44 3.96 -0.66
CA ASP A 73 -4.77 4.75 -1.86
C ASP A 73 -5.41 6.08 -1.46
N ALA A 74 -6.34 6.07 -0.50
CA ALA A 74 -6.96 7.29 0.03
C ALA A 74 -5.97 8.18 0.81
N ALA A 75 -5.05 7.58 1.59
CA ALA A 75 -4.08 8.32 2.38
C ALA A 75 -3.03 9.04 1.52
N VAL A 76 -2.61 8.41 0.42
CA VAL A 76 -1.53 8.93 -0.45
C VAL A 76 -2.05 9.58 -1.74
N ALA A 77 -3.37 9.68 -1.94
CA ALA A 77 -3.97 10.30 -3.13
C ALA A 77 -3.45 11.72 -3.40
N GLU A 78 -3.17 12.48 -2.34
CA GLU A 78 -2.58 13.84 -2.43
C GLU A 78 -1.22 13.83 -3.12
N PHE A 79 -0.42 12.76 -3.00
CA PHE A 79 0.90 12.67 -3.63
C PHE A 79 0.83 12.81 -5.16
N ALA A 80 -0.15 12.18 -5.81
CA ALA A 80 -0.31 12.23 -7.26
C ALA A 80 -0.87 13.58 -7.74
N THR A 81 -1.77 14.20 -6.96
CA THR A 81 -2.52 15.39 -7.37
C THR A 81 -1.92 16.71 -6.87
N PHE A 82 -0.97 16.66 -5.95
CA PHE A 82 -0.37 17.87 -5.37
C PHE A 82 0.25 18.76 -6.45
N GLU A 83 -0.01 20.05 -6.37
CA GLU A 83 0.60 21.08 -7.22
C GLU A 83 1.51 21.93 -6.34
N GLY A 84 2.82 21.89 -6.59
CA GLY A 84 3.81 22.59 -5.78
C GLY A 84 5.21 22.03 -5.94
N PRO A 85 6.17 22.50 -5.11
CA PRO A 85 7.55 22.03 -5.16
C PRO A 85 7.65 20.51 -4.94
N ALA A 86 8.52 19.85 -5.70
CA ALA A 86 8.72 18.40 -5.59
C ALA A 86 9.06 17.97 -4.16
N ARG A 87 9.94 18.72 -3.49
CA ARG A 87 10.32 18.49 -2.10
C ARG A 87 9.10 18.39 -1.16
N GLU A 88 8.16 19.33 -1.29
CA GLU A 88 6.94 19.37 -0.48
C GLU A 88 5.99 18.21 -0.80
N ARG A 89 5.91 17.80 -2.08
CA ARG A 89 5.15 16.60 -2.51
C ARG A 89 5.64 15.35 -1.74
N PHE A 90 6.95 15.12 -1.72
CA PHE A 90 7.55 13.97 -1.04
C PHE A 90 7.41 14.06 0.48
N GLU A 91 7.58 15.24 1.09
CA GLU A 91 7.37 15.44 2.52
C GLU A 91 5.94 15.11 2.96
N ARG A 92 4.95 15.58 2.20
CA ARG A 92 3.53 15.26 2.43
C ARG A 92 3.25 13.77 2.22
N GLY A 93 3.75 13.19 1.14
CA GLY A 93 3.56 11.77 0.80
C GLY A 93 4.07 10.85 1.90
N GLU A 94 5.31 11.04 2.34
CA GLU A 94 5.92 10.24 3.42
C GLU A 94 5.18 10.43 4.74
N HIS A 95 4.84 11.66 5.11
CA HIS A 95 4.03 11.92 6.32
C HIS A 95 2.70 11.17 6.29
N ARG A 96 1.96 11.24 5.17
CA ARG A 96 0.67 10.53 5.02
C ARG A 96 0.83 9.01 5.08
N LEU A 97 1.87 8.48 4.45
CA LEU A 97 2.17 7.05 4.46
C LEU A 97 2.46 6.54 5.88
N PHE A 98 3.36 7.20 6.61
CA PHE A 98 3.68 6.78 7.98
C PHE A 98 2.53 7.06 8.96
N ALA A 99 1.75 8.11 8.77
CA ALA A 99 0.53 8.36 9.55
C ALA A 99 -0.52 7.26 9.33
N HIS A 100 -0.70 6.78 8.10
CA HIS A 100 -1.56 5.64 7.78
C HIS A 100 -1.10 4.37 8.52
N VAL A 101 0.20 4.05 8.45
CA VAL A 101 0.77 2.92 9.18
C VAL A 101 0.58 3.06 10.69
N ALA A 102 0.76 4.26 11.24
CA ALA A 102 0.53 4.55 12.66
C ALA A 102 -0.93 4.31 13.06
N GLN A 103 -1.87 4.82 12.27
CA GLN A 103 -3.31 4.70 12.50
C GLN A 103 -3.77 3.23 12.49
N HIS A 104 -3.14 2.39 11.66
CA HIS A 104 -3.46 0.97 11.52
C HIS A 104 -2.41 0.05 12.17
N ARG A 105 -1.64 0.58 13.13
CA ARG A 105 -0.46 -0.13 13.68
C ARG A 105 -0.78 -1.53 14.19
N ALA A 106 -1.88 -1.70 14.92
CA ALA A 106 -2.27 -3.01 15.46
C ALA A 106 -2.53 -4.04 14.36
N VAL A 107 -3.18 -3.62 13.27
CA VAL A 107 -3.44 -4.47 12.11
C VAL A 107 -2.14 -4.88 11.42
N TYR A 108 -1.25 -3.93 11.17
CA TYR A 108 0.05 -4.22 10.57
C TYR A 108 0.90 -5.14 11.43
N LEU A 109 0.97 -4.90 12.75
CA LEU A 109 1.68 -5.77 13.70
C LEU A 109 1.13 -7.20 13.70
N ASN A 110 -0.20 -7.34 13.74
CA ASN A 110 -0.86 -8.65 13.72
C ASN A 110 -0.71 -9.36 12.37
N ALA A 111 -0.33 -8.67 11.31
CA ALA A 111 0.01 -9.24 10.01
C ALA A 111 1.49 -9.63 9.87
N MET A 112 2.33 -9.48 10.92
CA MET A 112 3.77 -9.78 10.86
C MET A 112 4.14 -11.14 11.47
N ALA A 113 4.90 -11.97 10.74
CA ALA A 113 5.61 -13.15 11.25
C ALA A 113 6.73 -13.68 10.30
N PRO A 114 8.03 -13.32 10.46
CA PRO A 114 8.60 -12.19 11.21
C PRO A 114 8.56 -10.85 10.44
N GLY A 115 8.17 -10.88 9.18
CA GLY A 115 7.84 -9.72 8.33
C GLY A 115 6.37 -9.73 7.97
N LEU A 116 5.92 -8.69 7.26
CA LEU A 116 4.52 -8.62 6.81
C LEU A 116 4.17 -9.84 5.95
N ALA A 117 2.95 -10.37 6.13
CA ALA A 117 2.41 -11.39 5.25
C ALA A 117 2.49 -10.92 3.79
N GLU A 118 2.87 -11.84 2.89
CA GLU A 118 3.25 -11.50 1.51
C GLU A 118 2.21 -10.65 0.78
N PRO A 119 0.90 -10.94 0.80
CA PRO A 119 -0.08 -10.09 0.11
C PRO A 119 -0.11 -8.65 0.65
N VAL A 120 0.06 -8.47 1.97
CA VAL A 120 0.08 -7.14 2.61
C VAL A 120 1.36 -6.40 2.22
N ARG A 121 2.51 -7.09 2.25
CA ARG A 121 3.79 -6.52 1.83
C ARG A 121 3.77 -6.15 0.35
N GLY A 122 3.25 -7.02 -0.50
CA GLY A 122 3.15 -6.84 -1.95
C GLY A 122 2.29 -5.64 -2.31
N VAL A 123 1.15 -5.43 -1.62
CA VAL A 123 0.34 -4.22 -1.79
C VAL A 123 1.10 -2.95 -1.43
N LEU A 124 1.81 -2.91 -0.29
CA LEU A 124 2.59 -1.73 0.10
C LEU A 124 3.67 -1.41 -0.94
N VAL A 125 4.47 -2.41 -1.31
CA VAL A 125 5.55 -2.24 -2.30
C VAL A 125 4.96 -1.78 -3.63
N GLY A 126 3.95 -2.50 -4.15
CA GLY A 126 3.38 -2.21 -5.46
C GLY A 126 2.74 -0.83 -5.55
N ARG A 127 2.04 -0.37 -4.50
CA ARG A 127 1.42 0.97 -4.49
C ARG A 127 2.45 2.09 -4.42
N ILE A 128 3.47 1.95 -3.59
CA ILE A 128 4.54 2.95 -3.49
C ILE A 128 5.35 2.97 -4.78
N GLU A 129 5.70 1.80 -5.33
CA GLU A 129 6.43 1.68 -6.59
C GLU A 129 5.66 2.31 -7.75
N GLN A 130 4.35 2.03 -7.85
CA GLN A 130 3.48 2.64 -8.85
C GLN A 130 3.48 4.17 -8.75
N ALA A 131 3.30 4.72 -7.54
CA ALA A 131 3.29 6.17 -7.34
C ALA A 131 4.64 6.82 -7.71
N LEU A 132 5.75 6.17 -7.38
CA LEU A 132 7.10 6.63 -7.73
C LEU A 132 7.37 6.54 -9.24
N ALA A 133 6.90 5.47 -9.89
CA ALA A 133 7.01 5.30 -11.34
C ALA A 133 6.20 6.37 -12.09
N GLU A 134 4.96 6.61 -11.68
CA GLU A 134 4.10 7.68 -12.23
C GLU A 134 4.73 9.07 -12.06
N TYR A 135 5.39 9.31 -10.92
CA TYR A 135 6.15 10.54 -10.71
C TYR A 135 7.33 10.67 -11.70
N LEU A 136 8.09 9.59 -11.94
CA LEU A 136 9.19 9.58 -12.90
C LEU A 136 8.74 9.67 -14.36
N ASP A 137 7.55 9.18 -14.69
CA ASP A 137 6.97 9.34 -16.03
C ASP A 137 6.61 10.80 -16.31
N THR A 138 6.18 11.53 -15.29
CA THR A 138 5.84 12.97 -15.39
C THR A 138 7.05 13.90 -15.23
N HIS A 139 8.12 13.43 -14.58
CA HIS A 139 9.35 14.18 -14.33
C HIS A 139 10.58 13.39 -14.78
N PRO A 140 10.71 13.02 -16.06
CA PRO A 140 11.68 12.01 -16.48
C PRO A 140 13.15 12.43 -16.35
N ASP A 141 13.42 13.73 -16.23
CA ASP A 141 14.78 14.28 -16.19
C ASP A 141 15.35 14.43 -14.78
N VAL A 142 14.54 14.25 -13.72
CA VAL A 142 15.01 14.37 -12.32
C VAL A 142 15.89 13.18 -11.92
N ALA A 143 15.64 12.01 -12.49
CA ALA A 143 16.39 10.80 -12.18
C ALA A 143 17.70 10.72 -12.97
N PRO A 144 18.82 10.37 -12.32
CA PRO A 144 20.10 10.22 -12.98
C PRO A 144 20.12 8.98 -13.88
N ILE A 145 20.80 9.06 -15.02
CA ILE A 145 21.08 7.89 -15.86
C ILE A 145 22.45 7.34 -15.49
N ALA A 146 22.48 6.13 -14.94
CA ALA A 146 23.74 5.46 -14.63
C ALA A 146 24.46 5.02 -15.92
N ALA A 147 25.79 4.95 -15.85
CA ALA A 147 26.58 4.43 -16.96
C ALA A 147 26.21 2.96 -17.25
N GLY A 148 26.10 2.60 -18.52
CA GLY A 148 25.73 1.25 -18.94
C GLY A 148 24.83 1.26 -20.16
N HIS A 149 24.04 0.20 -20.32
CA HIS A 149 23.21 -0.05 -21.50
C HIS A 149 21.71 -0.03 -21.20
N LEU A 150 21.32 0.26 -19.96
CA LEU A 150 19.91 0.37 -19.59
C LEU A 150 19.32 1.66 -20.18
N SER A 151 18.12 1.53 -20.72
CA SER A 151 17.27 2.65 -21.12
C SER A 151 16.86 3.47 -19.90
N ARG A 152 16.34 4.68 -20.14
CA ARG A 152 15.76 5.53 -19.09
C ARG A 152 14.62 4.83 -18.35
N ALA A 153 13.73 4.16 -19.08
CA ALA A 153 12.60 3.45 -18.48
C ALA A 153 13.05 2.31 -17.55
N GLU A 154 14.09 1.56 -17.93
CA GLU A 154 14.67 0.52 -17.07
C GLU A 154 15.32 1.11 -15.81
N HIS A 155 16.00 2.25 -15.91
CA HIS A 155 16.51 2.95 -14.73
C HIS A 155 15.36 3.42 -13.81
N HIS A 156 14.31 4.02 -14.37
CA HIS A 156 13.17 4.49 -13.58
C HIS A 156 12.49 3.35 -12.84
N ALA A 157 12.27 2.21 -13.50
CA ALA A 157 11.70 1.02 -12.87
C ALA A 157 12.57 0.53 -11.70
N LEU A 158 13.90 0.48 -11.89
CA LEU A 158 14.83 0.10 -10.81
C LEU A 158 14.81 1.07 -9.63
N TYR A 159 14.73 2.38 -9.89
CA TYR A 159 14.71 3.38 -8.83
C TYR A 159 13.39 3.43 -8.08
N ALA A 160 12.26 3.29 -8.77
CA ALA A 160 10.95 3.16 -8.15
C ALA A 160 10.89 1.91 -7.26
N ALA A 161 11.35 0.76 -7.76
CA ALA A 161 11.42 -0.48 -7.00
C ALA A 161 12.34 -0.36 -5.77
N TYR A 162 13.51 0.28 -5.92
CA TYR A 162 14.42 0.55 -4.80
C TYR A 162 13.78 1.44 -3.74
N GLY A 163 13.16 2.56 -4.15
CA GLY A 163 12.46 3.48 -3.25
C GLY A 163 11.35 2.78 -2.49
N ALA A 164 10.49 2.05 -3.19
CA ALA A 164 9.38 1.32 -2.58
C ALA A 164 9.84 0.24 -1.60
N ALA A 165 10.82 -0.59 -2.00
CA ALA A 165 11.36 -1.63 -1.13
C ALA A 165 12.07 -1.03 0.10
N GLY A 166 12.78 0.08 -0.07
CA GLY A 166 13.43 0.82 1.01
C GLY A 166 12.42 1.35 2.03
N THR A 167 11.39 2.07 1.56
CA THR A 167 10.33 2.61 2.42
C THR A 167 9.58 1.51 3.17
N VAL A 168 9.21 0.41 2.50
CA VAL A 168 8.58 -0.74 3.18
C VAL A 168 9.52 -1.39 4.19
N GLY A 169 10.82 -1.47 3.90
CA GLY A 169 11.82 -1.93 4.86
C GLY A 169 11.86 -1.06 6.13
N VAL A 170 11.77 0.26 6.00
CA VAL A 170 11.68 1.19 7.13
C VAL A 170 10.37 0.96 7.91
N ILE A 171 9.23 0.79 7.24
CA ILE A 171 7.94 0.47 7.86
C ILE A 171 8.05 -0.82 8.70
N GLU A 172 8.56 -1.91 8.12
CA GLU A 172 8.71 -3.19 8.82
C GLU A 172 9.67 -3.08 10.01
N HIS A 173 10.75 -2.30 9.88
CA HIS A 173 11.66 -2.02 10.98
C HIS A 173 10.96 -1.25 12.10
N TRP A 174 10.24 -0.18 11.78
CA TRP A 174 9.55 0.67 12.76
C TRP A 174 8.44 -0.06 13.50
N LEU A 175 7.68 -0.90 12.81
CA LEU A 175 6.69 -1.76 13.44
C LEU A 175 7.34 -2.72 14.45
N ARG A 176 8.44 -3.39 14.04
CA ARG A 176 9.15 -4.36 14.88
C ARG A 176 9.88 -3.72 16.07
N ALA A 177 10.46 -2.53 15.88
CA ALA A 177 11.22 -1.82 16.90
C ALA A 177 10.34 -1.25 18.04
N GLY A 178 9.03 -1.13 17.83
CA GLY A 178 8.11 -0.58 18.84
C GLY A 178 8.07 0.96 18.83
N ALA A 179 7.95 1.58 20.02
CA ALA A 179 7.73 3.01 20.21
C ALA A 179 8.97 3.89 19.96
N VAL A 180 9.72 3.63 18.89
CA VAL A 180 10.81 4.50 18.45
C VAL A 180 10.22 5.59 17.56
N GLY A 181 10.20 6.82 18.06
CA GLY A 181 9.70 8.00 17.35
C GLY A 181 8.21 7.96 17.04
N ASP A 182 7.66 9.11 16.66
CA ASP A 182 6.34 9.19 16.05
C ASP A 182 6.42 8.99 14.52
N ALA A 183 5.26 9.02 13.85
CA ALA A 183 5.20 8.86 12.39
C ALA A 183 6.02 9.93 11.64
N ASP A 184 6.15 11.13 12.21
CA ASP A 184 6.83 12.25 11.57
C ASP A 184 8.35 12.09 11.68
N ASP A 185 8.84 11.57 12.81
CA ASP A 185 10.25 11.21 12.98
C ASP A 185 10.70 10.21 11.92
N ILE A 186 9.87 9.18 11.67
CA ILE A 186 10.18 8.15 10.68
C ILE A 186 10.07 8.70 9.26
N ALA A 187 9.03 9.48 8.94
CA ALA A 187 8.90 10.12 7.63
C ALA A 187 10.12 11.01 7.30
N ARG A 188 10.55 11.86 8.25
CA ARG A 188 11.76 12.69 8.09
C ARG A 188 13.02 11.85 7.90
N SER A 189 13.15 10.77 8.66
CA SER A 189 14.33 9.88 8.58
C SER A 189 14.38 9.16 7.23
N THR A 190 13.25 8.70 6.71
CA THR A 190 13.13 8.08 5.38
C THR A 190 13.52 9.07 4.29
N LEU A 191 13.00 10.31 4.33
CA LEU A 191 13.40 11.35 3.37
C LEU A 191 14.88 11.70 3.43
N ALA A 192 15.49 11.70 4.63
CA ALA A 192 16.89 12.02 4.81
C ALA A 192 17.84 10.99 4.17
N VAL A 193 17.41 9.73 4.03
CA VAL A 193 18.19 8.66 3.37
C VAL A 193 17.78 8.45 1.90
N SER A 194 16.66 9.01 1.48
CA SER A 194 16.20 8.99 0.09
C SER A 194 17.13 9.81 -0.81
N ALA A 195 17.20 9.41 -2.09
CA ALA A 195 18.11 10.05 -3.02
C ALA A 195 17.66 11.49 -3.33
N PRO A 196 18.52 12.51 -3.20
CA PRO A 196 18.10 13.90 -3.27
C PRO A 196 17.60 14.34 -4.66
N TRP A 197 17.91 13.56 -5.70
CA TRP A 197 17.47 13.83 -7.06
C TRP A 197 15.95 13.64 -7.24
N TRP A 198 15.24 12.96 -6.33
CA TRP A 198 13.77 12.85 -6.38
C TRP A 198 13.05 14.20 -6.36
N TRP A 199 13.70 15.23 -5.83
CA TRP A 199 13.15 16.58 -5.72
C TRP A 199 14.17 17.63 -6.19
N ALA A 200 15.04 17.26 -7.13
CA ALA A 200 15.90 18.21 -7.81
C ALA A 200 15.10 19.04 -8.83
N ASP A 201 15.53 20.28 -9.04
CA ASP A 201 15.03 21.19 -10.07
C ASP A 201 15.59 20.82 -11.46
#